data_AF-A0A0K0EPM9-F1
#
_entry.id   AF-A0A0K0EPM9-F1
#
_cell.length_a   1.000
_cell.length_b   1.000
_cell.length_c   1.000
_cell.angle_alpha   90.00
_cell.angle_beta   90.00
_cell.angle_gamma   90.00
#
_symmetry.space_group_name_H-M   'P 1'
#
loop_
_entity.id
_entity.type
_entity.pdbx_description
1 polymer ?
#
loop_
_entity_poly.entity_id
_entity_poly.type
_entity_poly.pdbx_seq_one_letter_code
_entity_poly.pdbx_strand_id
1 'polypeptide(L)'
;MVNNVYSTSGNFYSISRNELIAWVNSCLQTNLTKIEEMCTGAAYAQLTDMCFRGKIPLKRIKWNSKHEIDWISNWKTIQTAWKNIGIDKPIPVDSLLKGKFQDNFEFLQWFKKFFDANYDETPYNAEEARGFEPIPAPNSTKSSTLSSKGLTSNKGTGNVAKNGRSSTNGTSNNSFKESDDGKKVEGLLGNKQDSGKEVNGKEKNDSSIEDKKKIATLVKEVAELTDELQKMSVSLLTMENERDYYYRRLKMIEIMMTDLKEDSQIEAGKIKKILYTDDDQLNGEGNDYTHEDAKTLIIDKKLEDSGSVFHNEEREGDKYKIDEKEIEKLLHNTDFLDETETF
;
A
#
# COMPACT_ATOMS: atom_id res chain seq x y z
N MET A 1 6.94 -24.28 -25.85
CA MET A 1 5.93 -25.19 -25.25
C MET A 1 6.00 -24.95 -23.75
N VAL A 2 4.88 -24.91 -23.04
CA VAL A 2 4.86 -24.70 -21.58
C VAL A 2 4.91 -26.04 -20.86
N ASN A 3 5.77 -26.14 -19.85
CA ASN A 3 5.89 -27.30 -18.98
C ASN A 3 5.06 -27.04 -17.71
N ASN A 4 3.82 -27.51 -17.70
CA ASN A 4 2.95 -27.37 -16.52
C ASN A 4 3.42 -28.29 -15.39
N VAL A 5 3.31 -27.81 -14.15
CA VAL A 5 3.76 -28.51 -12.94
C VAL A 5 2.58 -28.71 -12.01
N TYR A 6 2.42 -29.92 -11.50
CA TYR A 6 1.37 -30.28 -10.54
C TYR A 6 1.99 -30.63 -9.19
N SER A 7 1.29 -30.28 -8.11
CA SER A 7 1.68 -30.68 -6.76
C SER A 7 1.42 -32.17 -6.58
N THR A 8 2.43 -33.00 -6.84
CA THR A 8 2.41 -34.41 -6.43
C THR A 8 3.15 -34.54 -5.10
N SER A 9 2.62 -35.34 -4.18
CA SER A 9 3.21 -35.61 -2.86
C SER A 9 4.58 -36.31 -2.91
N GLY A 10 5.20 -36.46 -4.09
CA GLY A 10 6.42 -37.25 -4.30
C GLY A 10 7.72 -36.45 -4.33
N ASN A 11 7.70 -35.13 -4.58
CA ASN A 11 8.91 -34.31 -4.75
C ASN A 11 8.94 -33.12 -3.78
N PHE A 12 9.06 -33.42 -2.48
CA PHE A 12 9.16 -32.42 -1.40
C PHE A 12 10.57 -31.80 -1.31
N TYR A 13 11.00 -31.06 -2.33
CA TYR A 13 11.94 -29.96 -2.06
C TYR A 13 11.14 -28.86 -1.38
N SER A 14 11.12 -28.87 -0.05
CA SER A 14 10.47 -27.86 0.77
C SER A 14 11.38 -26.64 0.85
N ILE A 15 11.25 -25.73 -0.13
CA ILE A 15 12.03 -24.49 -0.17
C ILE A 15 11.56 -23.59 0.97
N SER A 16 12.51 -23.06 1.74
CA SER A 16 12.20 -22.22 2.90
C SER A 16 11.70 -20.83 2.48
N ARG A 17 10.95 -20.15 3.36
CA ARG A 17 10.51 -18.76 3.17
C ARG A 17 11.65 -17.84 2.76
N ASN A 18 12.76 -17.88 3.50
CA ASN A 18 13.90 -16.99 3.29
C ASN A 18 14.58 -17.27 1.94
N GLU A 19 14.67 -18.54 1.57
CA GLU A 19 15.25 -18.96 0.29
C GLU A 19 14.39 -18.53 -0.90
N LEU A 20 13.05 -18.62 -0.80
CA LEU A 20 12.15 -18.12 -1.83
C LEU A 20 12.25 -16.61 -2.01
N ILE A 21 12.26 -15.83 -0.92
CA ILE A 21 12.42 -14.37 -1.00
C ILE A 21 13.79 -14.00 -1.58
N ALA A 22 14.86 -14.66 -1.12
CA ALA A 22 16.20 -14.43 -1.66
C ALA A 22 16.27 -14.73 -3.15
N TRP A 23 15.60 -15.80 -3.61
CA TRP A 23 15.48 -16.14 -5.03
C TRP A 23 14.76 -15.04 -5.82
N VAL A 24 13.58 -14.60 -5.38
CA VAL A 24 12.84 -13.53 -6.07
C VAL A 24 13.67 -12.25 -6.14
N ASN A 25 14.29 -11.86 -5.02
CA ASN A 25 15.14 -10.67 -4.95
C ASN A 25 16.35 -10.78 -5.89
N SER A 26 16.97 -11.95 -6.00
CA SER A 26 18.09 -12.20 -6.91
C SER A 26 17.66 -12.15 -8.38
N CYS A 27 16.50 -12.71 -8.73
CA CYS A 27 16.01 -12.73 -10.11
C CYS A 27 15.55 -11.35 -10.58
N LEU A 28 14.86 -10.60 -9.72
CA LEU A 28 14.22 -9.34 -10.10
C LEU A 28 14.99 -8.09 -9.66
N GLN A 29 16.12 -8.23 -8.95
CA GLN A 29 16.83 -7.10 -8.33
C GLN A 29 15.87 -6.27 -7.47
N THR A 30 15.17 -6.95 -6.57
CA THR A 30 14.21 -6.35 -5.63
C THR A 30 14.69 -6.58 -4.19
N ASN A 31 13.96 -5.99 -3.24
CA ASN A 31 14.30 -5.98 -1.83
C ASN A 31 13.10 -6.38 -0.95
N LEU A 32 12.31 -7.34 -1.44
CA LEU A 32 11.19 -7.91 -0.71
C LEU A 32 11.70 -8.53 0.59
N THR A 33 10.98 -8.29 1.67
CA THR A 33 11.29 -8.80 3.01
C THR A 33 10.28 -9.84 3.47
N LYS A 34 9.09 -9.82 2.89
CA LYS A 34 7.94 -10.63 3.29
C LYS A 34 7.33 -11.32 2.06
N ILE A 35 6.86 -12.55 2.24
CA ILE A 35 6.18 -13.29 1.16
C ILE A 35 4.88 -12.60 0.78
N GLU A 36 4.24 -11.96 1.76
CA GLU A 36 3.01 -11.20 1.64
C GLU A 36 3.13 -10.06 0.62
N GLU A 37 4.31 -9.49 0.40
CA GLU A 37 4.53 -8.42 -0.59
C GLU A 37 4.37 -8.91 -2.05
N MET A 38 4.38 -10.24 -2.26
CA MET A 38 4.07 -10.85 -3.56
C MET A 38 2.57 -10.73 -3.94
N CYS A 39 1.70 -10.36 -2.99
CA CYS A 39 0.26 -10.22 -3.21
C CYS A 39 -0.10 -9.20 -4.30
N THR A 40 0.80 -8.27 -4.59
CA THR A 40 0.63 -7.22 -5.61
C THR A 40 0.56 -7.76 -7.04
N GLY A 41 1.02 -9.00 -7.25
CA GLY A 41 1.09 -9.65 -8.57
C GLY A 41 2.25 -9.17 -9.45
N ALA A 42 2.83 -7.99 -9.19
CA ALA A 42 3.83 -7.38 -10.08
C ALA A 42 5.09 -8.25 -10.26
N ALA A 43 5.59 -8.84 -9.18
CA ALA A 43 6.73 -9.76 -9.23
C ALA A 43 6.43 -11.02 -10.07
N TYR A 44 5.23 -11.59 -9.94
CA TYR A 44 4.81 -12.75 -10.75
C TYR A 44 4.68 -12.42 -12.24
N ALA A 45 4.17 -11.23 -12.56
CA ALA A 45 4.10 -10.77 -13.94
C ALA A 45 5.49 -10.71 -14.57
N GLN A 46 6.46 -10.17 -13.86
CA GLN A 46 7.83 -10.06 -14.36
C GLN A 46 8.55 -11.41 -14.44
N LEU A 47 8.43 -12.26 -13.41
CA LEU A 47 9.02 -13.60 -13.46
C LEU A 47 8.45 -14.43 -14.61
N THR A 48 7.15 -14.28 -14.89
CA THR A 48 6.53 -14.97 -16.03
C THR A 48 7.02 -14.39 -17.36
N ASP A 49 7.20 -13.07 -17.49
CA ASP A 49 7.82 -12.47 -18.68
C ASP A 49 9.27 -12.94 -18.87
N MET A 50 10.00 -13.19 -17.78
CA MET A 50 11.35 -13.74 -17.83
C MET A 50 11.39 -15.16 -18.42
N CYS A 51 10.38 -16.01 -18.16
CA CYS A 51 10.22 -17.30 -18.83
C CYS A 51 9.65 -17.18 -20.26
N PHE A 52 8.74 -16.23 -20.48
CA PHE A 52 7.95 -16.10 -21.71
C PHE A 52 7.93 -14.66 -22.20
N ARG A 53 9.07 -14.22 -22.74
CA ARG A 53 9.29 -12.82 -23.15
C ARG A 53 8.21 -12.28 -24.08
N GLY A 54 7.67 -11.12 -23.72
CA GLY A 54 6.68 -10.40 -24.52
C GLY A 54 5.28 -11.02 -24.50
N LYS A 55 5.05 -12.09 -23.73
CA LYS A 55 3.71 -12.67 -23.54
C LYS A 55 2.89 -11.95 -22.47
N ILE A 56 3.54 -11.16 -21.62
CA ILE A 56 2.88 -10.31 -20.64
C ILE A 56 3.06 -8.85 -21.05
N PRO A 57 1.97 -8.06 -21.11
CA PRO A 57 2.06 -6.64 -21.39
C PRO A 57 2.56 -5.89 -20.14
N LEU A 58 3.87 -5.93 -19.90
CA LEU A 58 4.52 -5.33 -18.72
C LEU A 58 4.16 -3.84 -18.52
N LYS A 59 3.89 -3.10 -19.61
CA LYS A 59 3.45 -1.70 -19.55
C LYS A 59 2.13 -1.47 -18.80
N ARG A 60 1.30 -2.51 -18.66
CA ARG A 60 0.02 -2.44 -17.92
C ARG A 60 0.18 -2.75 -16.44
N ILE A 61 1.31 -3.32 -16.05
CA ILE A 61 1.59 -3.71 -14.67
C ILE A 61 1.89 -2.46 -13.85
N LYS A 62 1.20 -2.35 -12.71
CA LYS A 62 1.42 -1.32 -11.70
C LYS A 62 2.49 -1.83 -10.75
N TRP A 63 3.70 -1.29 -10.89
CA TRP A 63 4.87 -1.74 -10.12
C TRP A 63 4.84 -1.27 -8.67
N ASN A 64 4.49 0.00 -8.45
CA ASN A 64 4.65 0.68 -7.16
C ASN A 64 3.34 1.10 -6.49
N SER A 65 2.25 0.38 -6.77
CA SER A 65 0.95 0.69 -6.17
C SER A 65 0.78 0.07 -4.78
N LYS A 66 0.18 0.84 -3.87
CA LYS A 66 -0.27 0.39 -2.56
C LYS A 66 -1.76 0.05 -2.51
N HIS A 67 -2.47 0.20 -3.63
CA HIS A 67 -3.92 0.06 -3.69
C HIS A 67 -4.32 -1.33 -4.20
N GLU A 68 -5.26 -1.97 -3.52
CA GLU A 68 -5.74 -3.31 -3.90
C GLU A 68 -6.34 -3.35 -5.30
N ILE A 69 -6.98 -2.26 -5.76
CA ILE A 69 -7.55 -2.14 -7.11
C ILE A 69 -6.48 -2.30 -8.19
N ASP A 70 -5.31 -1.71 -7.98
CA ASP A 70 -4.19 -1.85 -8.91
C ASP A 70 -3.63 -3.27 -8.90
N TRP A 71 -3.60 -3.93 -7.73
CA TRP A 71 -3.20 -5.33 -7.61
C TRP A 71 -4.19 -6.26 -8.33
N ILE A 72 -5.50 -5.99 -8.25
CA ILE A 72 -6.52 -6.70 -9.02
C ILE A 72 -6.26 -6.56 -10.52
N SER A 73 -5.92 -5.35 -11.00
CA SER A 73 -5.57 -5.11 -12.40
C SER A 73 -4.33 -5.92 -12.83
N ASN A 74 -3.30 -5.98 -11.97
CA ASN A 74 -2.12 -6.81 -12.20
C ASN A 74 -2.49 -8.29 -12.33
N TRP A 75 -3.29 -8.83 -11.39
CA TRP A 75 -3.71 -10.22 -11.43
C TRP A 75 -4.57 -10.57 -12.65
N LYS A 76 -5.48 -9.68 -13.08
CA LYS A 76 -6.24 -9.86 -14.33
C LYS A 76 -5.33 -9.92 -15.56
N THR A 77 -4.29 -9.10 -15.59
CA THR A 77 -3.28 -9.10 -16.66
C THR A 77 -2.52 -10.43 -16.70
N ILE A 78 -2.12 -10.94 -15.53
CA ILE A 78 -1.44 -12.23 -15.39
C ILE A 78 -2.35 -13.39 -15.81
N GLN A 79 -3.59 -13.44 -15.32
CA GLN A 79 -4.56 -14.47 -15.70
C GLN A 79 -4.77 -14.54 -17.22
N THR A 80 -4.89 -13.38 -17.87
CA THR A 80 -5.05 -13.31 -19.34
C THR A 80 -3.80 -13.84 -20.04
N ALA A 81 -2.62 -13.44 -19.60
CA ALA A 81 -1.37 -13.90 -20.20
C ALA A 81 -1.14 -15.41 -19.99
N TRP A 82 -1.41 -15.94 -18.80
CA TRP A 82 -1.27 -17.36 -18.48
C TRP A 82 -2.18 -18.22 -19.35
N LYS A 83 -3.43 -17.79 -19.55
CA LYS A 83 -4.36 -18.44 -20.48
C LYS A 83 -3.81 -18.47 -21.91
N ASN A 84 -3.21 -17.38 -22.38
CA ASN A 84 -2.63 -17.31 -23.73
C ASN A 84 -1.34 -18.12 -23.89
N ILE A 85 -0.55 -18.28 -22.82
CA ILE A 85 0.66 -19.11 -22.80
C ILE A 85 0.30 -20.61 -22.72
N GLY A 86 -0.84 -20.93 -22.10
CA GLY A 86 -1.30 -22.30 -21.86
C GLY A 86 -0.94 -22.84 -20.46
N ILE A 87 -0.72 -21.95 -19.50
CA ILE A 87 -0.48 -22.32 -18.10
C ILE A 87 -1.84 -22.71 -17.49
N ASP A 88 -1.95 -23.94 -17.00
CA ASP A 88 -3.22 -24.52 -16.54
C ASP A 88 -3.52 -24.31 -15.06
N LYS A 89 -2.54 -23.87 -14.27
CA LYS A 89 -2.69 -23.62 -12.85
C LYS A 89 -3.72 -22.50 -12.60
N PRO A 90 -4.82 -22.78 -11.88
CA PRO A 90 -5.73 -21.73 -11.44
C PRO A 90 -5.05 -20.82 -10.41
N ILE A 91 -5.21 -19.51 -10.57
CA ILE A 91 -4.68 -18.50 -9.66
C ILE A 91 -5.76 -18.14 -8.63
N PRO A 92 -5.55 -18.39 -7.33
CA PRO A 92 -6.51 -18.03 -6.28
C PRO A 92 -6.40 -16.54 -5.92
N VAL A 93 -6.79 -15.67 -6.86
CA VAL A 93 -6.60 -14.20 -6.78
C VAL A 93 -7.17 -13.62 -5.48
N ASP A 94 -8.39 -14.00 -5.08
CA ASP A 94 -9.04 -13.50 -3.85
C ASP A 94 -8.29 -13.86 -2.56
N SER A 95 -7.56 -14.98 -2.55
CA SER A 95 -6.74 -15.39 -1.40
C SER A 95 -5.39 -14.67 -1.40
N LEU A 96 -4.78 -14.50 -2.58
CA LEU A 96 -3.50 -13.83 -2.73
C LEU A 96 -3.59 -12.35 -2.38
N LEU A 97 -4.63 -11.66 -2.88
CA LEU A 97 -4.88 -10.23 -2.66
C LEU A 97 -5.00 -9.86 -1.19
N LYS A 98 -5.51 -10.77 -0.35
CA LYS A 98 -5.61 -10.56 1.11
C LYS A 98 -4.25 -10.42 1.81
N GLY A 99 -3.14 -10.67 1.10
CA GLY A 99 -1.79 -10.54 1.65
C GLY A 99 -1.50 -11.53 2.78
N LYS A 100 -2.21 -12.66 2.84
CA LYS A 100 -1.98 -13.68 3.87
C LYS A 100 -0.74 -14.51 3.56
N PHE A 101 0.07 -14.77 4.58
CA PHE A 101 1.31 -15.54 4.45
C PHE A 101 1.10 -16.92 3.83
N GLN A 102 0.13 -17.69 4.33
CA GLN A 102 -0.07 -19.09 3.93
C GLN A 102 -0.37 -19.22 2.44
N ASP A 103 -1.35 -18.47 1.93
CA ASP A 103 -1.80 -18.53 0.55
C ASP A 103 -0.69 -18.07 -0.43
N ASN A 104 -0.01 -16.97 -0.09
CA ASN A 104 1.10 -16.46 -0.91
C ASN A 104 2.31 -17.39 -0.89
N PHE A 105 2.61 -18.02 0.25
CA PHE A 105 3.72 -18.95 0.39
C PHE A 105 3.50 -20.23 -0.42
N GLU A 106 2.31 -20.83 -0.33
CA GLU A 106 1.97 -22.02 -1.12
C GLU A 106 2.01 -21.72 -2.63
N PHE A 107 1.45 -20.60 -3.05
CA PHE A 107 1.46 -20.21 -4.45
C PHE A 107 2.89 -19.94 -4.96
N LEU A 108 3.73 -19.27 -4.16
CA LEU A 108 5.14 -19.03 -4.53
C LEU A 108 5.96 -20.33 -4.62
N GLN A 109 5.72 -21.30 -3.73
CA GLN A 109 6.36 -22.62 -3.81
C GLN A 109 6.03 -23.33 -5.11
N TRP A 110 4.74 -23.35 -5.49
CA TRP A 110 4.33 -23.90 -6.78
C TRP A 110 4.98 -23.12 -7.93
N PHE A 111 4.94 -21.78 -7.86
CA PHE A 111 5.47 -20.92 -8.92
C PHE A 111 6.98 -21.13 -9.11
N LYS A 112 7.75 -21.34 -8.05
CA LYS A 112 9.19 -21.67 -8.14
C LYS A 112 9.43 -22.97 -8.91
N LYS A 113 8.67 -24.03 -8.61
CA LYS A 113 8.78 -25.30 -9.36
C LYS A 113 8.40 -25.13 -10.82
N PHE A 114 7.34 -24.36 -11.09
CA PHE A 114 6.93 -24.00 -12.44
C PHE A 114 8.03 -23.21 -13.17
N PHE A 115 8.62 -22.23 -12.51
CA PHE A 115 9.70 -21.40 -13.04
C PHE A 115 10.92 -22.26 -13.41
N ASP A 116 11.38 -23.14 -12.52
CA ASP A 116 12.52 -24.04 -12.77
C ASP A 116 12.28 -25.00 -13.95
N ALA A 117 11.03 -25.36 -14.22
CA ALA A 117 10.66 -26.21 -15.34
C ALA A 117 10.57 -25.48 -16.69
N ASN A 118 10.49 -24.15 -16.70
CA ASN A 118 10.21 -23.34 -17.90
C ASN A 118 11.29 -22.32 -18.25
N TYR A 119 12.09 -21.86 -17.28
CA TYR A 119 13.14 -20.89 -17.53
C TYR A 119 14.33 -21.54 -18.22
N ASP A 120 14.81 -20.93 -19.31
CA ASP A 120 15.85 -21.44 -20.19
C ASP A 120 17.24 -20.82 -19.92
N GLU A 121 17.40 -20.19 -18.75
CA GLU A 121 18.62 -19.46 -18.35
C GLU A 121 18.97 -18.27 -19.25
N THR A 122 18.05 -17.79 -20.10
CA THR A 122 18.33 -16.64 -20.97
C THR A 122 18.57 -15.36 -20.17
N PRO A 123 19.66 -14.61 -20.44
CA PRO A 123 19.97 -13.38 -19.71
C PRO A 123 18.81 -12.39 -19.71
N TYR A 124 18.34 -12.00 -18.52
CA TYR A 124 17.20 -11.08 -18.35
C TYR A 124 17.60 -9.89 -17.50
N ASN A 125 17.38 -8.68 -18.02
CA ASN A 125 17.61 -7.44 -17.28
C ASN A 125 16.28 -6.97 -16.66
N ALA A 126 16.09 -7.27 -15.38
CA ALA A 126 14.84 -7.00 -14.69
C ALA A 126 14.58 -5.50 -14.48
N GLU A 127 15.62 -4.72 -14.20
CA GLU A 127 15.48 -3.27 -14.05
C GLU A 127 15.04 -2.59 -15.36
N GLU A 128 15.68 -2.96 -16.48
CA GLU A 128 15.33 -2.41 -17.79
C GLU A 128 13.91 -2.77 -18.21
N ALA A 129 13.47 -4.00 -17.95
CA ALA A 129 12.10 -4.44 -18.26
C ALA A 129 11.03 -3.66 -17.48
N ARG A 130 11.36 -3.16 -16.28
CA ARG A 130 10.49 -2.26 -15.48
C ARG A 130 10.62 -0.79 -15.85
N GLY A 131 11.51 -0.42 -16.77
CA GLY A 131 11.86 0.98 -17.00
C GLY A 131 12.54 1.62 -15.79
N PHE A 132 13.29 0.83 -15.01
CA PHE A 132 13.95 1.20 -13.75
C PHE A 132 12.98 1.60 -12.61
N GLU A 133 11.68 1.28 -12.73
CA GLU A 133 10.76 1.45 -11.61
C GLU A 133 11.02 0.41 -10.51
N PRO A 134 11.09 0.83 -9.24
CA PRO A 134 11.24 -0.10 -8.12
C PRO A 134 9.93 -0.82 -7.84
N ILE A 135 10.03 -2.10 -7.47
CA ILE A 135 8.92 -2.82 -6.84
C ILE A 135 8.96 -2.45 -5.34
N PRO A 136 7.86 -1.98 -4.73
CA PRO A 136 7.83 -1.49 -3.36
C PRO A 136 8.13 -2.62 -2.40
N ALA A 137 9.23 -2.47 -1.67
CA ALA A 137 9.38 -3.09 -0.36
C ALA A 137 8.97 -2.04 0.69
N PRO A 138 7.80 -2.15 1.35
CA PRO A 138 7.31 -1.16 2.31
C PRO A 138 8.28 -0.82 3.47
N ASN A 139 9.41 -1.52 3.65
CA ASN A 139 10.34 -1.31 4.77
C ASN A 139 11.81 -1.03 4.39
N SER A 140 12.16 -0.74 3.13
CA SER A 140 13.56 -0.45 2.76
C SER A 140 13.93 1.03 2.85
N THR A 141 13.77 1.64 4.03
CA THR A 141 14.48 2.89 4.32
C THR A 141 15.92 2.53 4.71
N LYS A 142 16.89 3.05 3.94
CA LYS A 142 18.37 3.06 4.14
C LYS A 142 19.18 2.09 3.28
N SER A 143 19.37 2.45 2.02
CA SER A 143 20.68 2.37 1.37
C SER A 143 20.91 3.64 0.56
N SER A 144 21.37 4.67 1.25
CA SER A 144 21.86 5.93 0.67
C SER A 144 23.38 5.92 0.79
N THR A 145 24.08 5.51 -0.26
CA THR A 145 25.48 5.84 -0.61
C THR A 145 25.84 4.94 -1.81
N LEU A 146 26.13 5.44 -3.00
CA LEU A 146 27.36 6.15 -3.33
C LEU A 146 27.15 7.02 -4.58
N SER A 147 27.16 8.34 -4.40
CA SER A 147 27.51 9.28 -5.46
C SER A 147 29.03 9.24 -5.67
N SER A 148 29.48 8.63 -6.76
CA SER A 148 30.87 8.68 -7.21
C SER A 148 31.17 10.05 -7.83
N LYS A 149 31.73 10.95 -7.03
CA LYS A 149 32.45 12.12 -7.54
C LYS A 149 33.93 11.76 -7.64
N GLY A 150 34.49 11.97 -8.83
CA GLY A 150 35.90 11.74 -9.14
C GLY A 150 36.87 12.69 -8.41
N LEU A 151 38.12 12.68 -8.88
CA LEU A 151 39.35 13.36 -8.39
C LEU A 151 40.27 12.41 -7.58
N THR A 152 41.17 11.66 -8.22
CA THR A 152 42.57 11.97 -8.63
C THR A 152 43.62 11.88 -7.50
N SER A 153 44.52 10.89 -7.64
CA SER A 153 45.92 10.73 -7.11
C SER A 153 46.18 10.96 -5.61
N ASN A 154 46.88 10.11 -4.86
CA ASN A 154 48.26 9.68 -5.14
C ASN A 154 48.70 8.55 -4.17
N LYS A 155 49.72 7.86 -4.64
CA LYS A 155 50.48 6.65 -4.25
C LYS A 155 51.16 6.63 -2.87
N GLY A 156 51.34 5.43 -2.29
CA GLY A 156 52.38 5.11 -1.27
C GLY A 156 51.97 4.09 -0.19
N THR A 157 52.04 2.77 -0.40
CA THR A 157 53.13 1.81 -0.04
C THR A 157 53.23 1.34 1.44
N GLY A 158 53.18 0.01 1.63
CA GLY A 158 53.85 -0.75 2.72
C GLY A 158 52.91 -1.29 3.80
N ASN A 159 52.45 -2.55 3.80
CA ASN A 159 53.11 -3.84 4.11
C ASN A 159 52.73 -4.40 5.50
N VAL A 160 52.14 -5.62 5.50
CA VAL A 160 52.52 -6.82 6.30
C VAL A 160 52.31 -6.76 7.83
N ALA A 161 51.92 -7.79 8.60
CA ALA A 161 51.18 -9.05 8.48
C ALA A 161 51.03 -9.66 9.89
N LYS A 162 50.02 -10.53 10.06
CA LYS A 162 50.00 -11.81 10.82
C LYS A 162 49.89 -11.89 12.36
N ASN A 163 49.00 -12.84 12.71
CA ASN A 163 48.88 -13.72 13.90
C ASN A 163 48.26 -13.11 15.17
N GLY A 164 47.32 -13.73 15.92
CA GLY A 164 46.73 -15.07 15.92
C GLY A 164 46.76 -15.69 17.34
N ARG A 165 45.62 -16.20 17.83
CA ARG A 165 45.39 -17.10 19.03
C ARG A 165 45.50 -16.45 20.42
N SER A 166 44.78 -16.83 21.49
CA SER A 166 43.71 -17.81 21.82
C SER A 166 43.33 -17.60 23.31
N SER A 167 42.08 -17.94 23.72
CA SER A 167 41.64 -18.52 25.04
C SER A 167 42.06 -17.87 26.38
N THR A 168 41.31 -17.73 27.49
CA THR A 168 40.09 -18.38 28.05
C THR A 168 39.81 -17.80 29.46
N ASN A 169 38.53 -17.83 29.88
CA ASN A 169 37.98 -18.08 31.24
C ASN A 169 38.08 -17.08 32.42
N GLY A 170 36.94 -16.99 33.15
CA GLY A 170 36.83 -16.77 34.61
C GLY A 170 36.14 -15.46 35.03
N THR A 171 34.83 -15.37 35.33
CA THR A 171 34.09 -15.84 36.53
C THR A 171 33.93 -14.77 37.64
N SER A 172 32.70 -14.24 37.74
CA SER A 172 31.85 -13.83 38.89
C SER A 172 32.28 -12.83 39.99
N ASN A 173 31.38 -11.83 40.17
CA ASN A 173 30.72 -11.28 41.37
C ASN A 173 31.51 -10.96 42.65
N ASN A 174 31.32 -9.74 43.15
CA ASN A 174 31.37 -9.47 44.60
C ASN A 174 30.39 -8.36 45.02
N SER A 175 29.66 -8.62 46.10
CA SER A 175 28.73 -7.72 46.80
C SER A 175 28.88 -7.97 48.30
N PHE A 176 29.21 -6.96 49.11
CA PHE A 176 29.19 -6.98 50.59
C PHE A 176 29.13 -5.52 51.09
N LYS A 177 28.06 -5.10 51.81
CA LYS A 177 27.90 -4.95 53.29
C LYS A 177 28.70 -3.78 53.90
N GLU A 178 28.29 -3.03 54.94
CA GLU A 178 27.10 -2.87 55.81
C GLU A 178 27.46 -1.77 56.86
N SER A 179 26.48 -1.24 57.63
CA SER A 179 26.60 -0.47 58.91
C SER A 179 27.06 1.02 58.82
N ASP A 180 26.68 2.00 59.66
CA ASP A 180 25.90 2.06 60.92
C ASP A 180 25.54 3.53 61.30
N ASP A 181 24.46 3.66 62.08
CA ASP A 181 24.04 4.62 63.12
C ASP A 181 24.21 6.17 63.11
N GLY A 182 23.23 6.84 63.78
CA GLY A 182 23.50 8.03 64.60
C GLY A 182 22.72 9.33 64.29
N LYS A 183 21.77 9.69 65.16
CA LYS A 183 20.79 10.79 65.06
C LYS A 183 21.18 12.00 65.95
N LYS A 184 20.69 13.21 65.59
CA LYS A 184 20.46 14.42 66.45
C LYS A 184 21.74 15.27 66.72
N VAL A 185 21.80 16.62 66.71
CA VAL A 185 20.94 17.67 67.29
C VAL A 185 21.35 19.07 66.73
N GLU A 186 20.37 19.98 66.59
CA GLU A 186 20.36 21.46 66.81
C GLU A 186 21.46 22.42 66.29
N GLY A 187 21.01 23.59 65.78
CA GLY A 187 21.69 24.86 66.09
C GLY A 187 21.73 26.00 65.07
N LEU A 188 20.67 26.81 65.04
CA LEU A 188 20.64 28.29 64.96
C LEU A 188 21.21 29.08 63.75
N LEU A 189 20.26 29.84 63.16
CA LEU A 189 20.30 31.29 62.86
C LEU A 189 21.18 31.85 61.72
N GLY A 190 20.52 32.61 60.83
CA GLY A 190 21.03 33.92 60.41
C GLY A 190 20.92 34.25 58.92
N ASN A 191 19.79 34.85 58.53
CA ASN A 191 19.58 35.58 57.27
C ASN A 191 20.77 36.48 56.87
N LYS A 192 21.05 36.62 55.56
CA LYS A 192 20.74 37.85 54.79
C LYS A 192 21.25 37.77 53.33
N GLN A 193 20.29 37.91 52.41
CA GLN A 193 20.28 38.58 51.09
C GLN A 193 21.64 38.86 50.40
N ASP A 194 21.81 38.43 49.14
CA ASP A 194 21.81 39.35 47.98
C ASP A 194 21.69 38.62 46.62
N SER A 195 20.86 39.22 45.76
CA SER A 195 20.70 39.21 44.30
C SER A 195 21.16 38.03 43.39
N GLY A 196 20.16 37.42 42.75
CA GLY A 196 19.94 37.53 41.30
C GLY A 196 20.81 36.69 40.37
N LYS A 197 20.61 35.36 40.38
CA LYS A 197 21.25 34.41 39.46
C LYS A 197 20.29 33.98 38.35
N GLU A 198 20.79 34.03 37.13
CA GLU A 198 20.21 33.46 35.91
C GLU A 198 19.82 31.98 36.12
N VAL A 199 18.60 31.59 35.73
CA VAL A 199 18.20 30.18 35.64
C VAL A 199 17.47 29.94 34.31
N ASN A 200 18.21 29.32 33.40
CA ASN A 200 17.83 28.16 32.59
C ASN A 200 16.32 27.93 32.32
N GLY A 201 15.86 28.27 31.12
CA GLY A 201 14.58 27.81 30.56
C GLY A 201 14.82 27.11 29.23
N LYS A 202 15.35 25.88 29.26
CA LYS A 202 15.77 25.15 28.05
C LYS A 202 15.20 23.73 28.01
N GLU A 203 13.94 23.53 28.41
CA GLU A 203 13.31 22.19 28.39
C GLU A 203 11.87 22.14 27.84
N LYS A 204 11.27 23.26 27.39
CA LYS A 204 9.90 23.27 26.81
C LYS A 204 9.82 23.19 25.27
N ASN A 205 10.94 23.12 24.55
CA ASN A 205 10.94 23.20 23.08
C ASN A 205 10.77 21.86 22.35
N ASP A 206 10.91 20.71 23.02
CA ASP A 206 10.97 19.42 22.31
C ASP A 206 9.57 18.87 21.94
N SER A 207 8.56 19.04 22.81
CA SER A 207 7.18 18.57 22.52
C SER A 207 6.56 19.28 21.31
N SER A 208 6.79 20.59 21.17
CA SER A 208 6.29 21.38 20.03
C SER A 208 6.90 20.94 18.69
N ILE A 209 8.14 20.40 18.69
CA ILE A 209 8.77 19.88 17.47
C ILE A 209 8.13 18.55 17.07
N GLU A 210 7.79 17.69 18.03
CA GLU A 210 7.13 16.41 17.76
C GLU A 210 5.71 16.59 17.24
N ASP A 211 4.94 17.54 17.82
CA ASP A 211 3.59 17.87 17.33
C ASP A 211 3.62 18.49 15.92
N LYS A 212 4.59 19.37 15.64
CA LYS A 212 4.80 19.91 14.27
C LYS A 212 5.12 18.81 13.27
N LYS A 213 5.92 17.80 13.65
CA LYS A 213 6.20 16.63 12.79
C LYS A 213 4.95 15.79 12.56
N LYS A 214 4.15 15.53 13.60
CA LYS A 214 2.88 14.79 13.49
C LYS A 214 1.87 15.51 12.59
N ILE A 215 1.75 16.83 12.73
CA ILE A 215 0.89 17.66 11.87
C ILE A 215 1.39 17.59 10.42
N ALA A 216 2.70 17.71 10.18
CA ALA A 216 3.25 17.60 8.83
C ALA A 216 3.00 16.23 8.19
N THR A 217 3.08 15.14 8.97
CA THR A 217 2.73 13.80 8.48
C THR A 217 1.24 13.65 8.19
N LEU A 218 0.36 14.16 9.07
CA LEU A 218 -1.10 14.10 8.87
C LEU A 218 -1.54 14.95 7.67
N VAL A 219 -0.95 16.12 7.45
CA VAL A 219 -1.23 16.97 6.27
C VAL A 219 -0.84 16.25 4.98
N LYS A 220 0.29 15.54 4.98
CA LYS A 220 0.72 14.72 3.84
C LYS A 220 -0.25 13.56 3.59
N GLU A 221 -0.68 12.86 4.64
CA GLU A 221 -1.66 11.78 4.55
C GLU A 221 -3.02 12.27 4.02
N VAL A 222 -3.51 13.42 4.48
CA VAL A 222 -4.74 14.05 3.96
C VAL A 222 -4.62 14.39 2.48
N ALA A 223 -3.46 14.91 2.03
CA ALA A 223 -3.22 15.19 0.62
C ALA A 223 -3.21 13.92 -0.23
N GLU A 224 -2.56 12.84 0.25
CA GLU A 224 -2.53 11.53 -0.41
C GLU A 224 -3.94 10.90 -0.50
N LEU A 225 -4.71 10.93 0.59
CA LEU A 225 -6.09 10.45 0.62
C LEU A 225 -7.01 11.26 -0.30
N THR A 226 -6.79 12.57 -0.41
CA THR A 226 -7.57 13.44 -1.33
C THR A 226 -7.30 13.09 -2.79
N ASP A 227 -6.05 12.84 -3.17
CA ASP A 227 -5.66 12.38 -4.52
C ASP A 227 -6.24 10.98 -4.82
N GLU A 228 -6.24 10.07 -3.84
CA GLU A 228 -6.89 8.75 -3.97
C GLU A 228 -8.40 8.85 -4.19
N LEU A 229 -9.09 9.71 -3.43
CA LEU A 229 -10.52 9.96 -3.63
C LEU A 229 -10.82 10.52 -5.02
N GLN A 230 -9.98 11.42 -5.55
CA GLN A 230 -10.12 11.94 -6.91
C GLN A 230 -9.93 10.84 -7.97
N LYS A 231 -8.90 10.01 -7.85
CA LYS A 231 -8.66 8.88 -8.77
C LYS A 231 -9.82 7.87 -8.72
N MET A 232 -10.30 7.55 -7.52
CA MET A 232 -11.44 6.66 -7.34
C MET A 232 -12.71 7.24 -7.98
N SER A 233 -12.95 8.55 -7.81
CA SER A 233 -14.07 9.24 -8.43
C SER A 233 -14.02 9.17 -9.96
N VAL A 234 -12.85 9.35 -10.58
CA VAL A 234 -12.68 9.22 -12.04
C VAL A 234 -12.89 7.78 -12.50
N SER A 235 -12.39 6.81 -11.74
CA SER A 235 -12.59 5.38 -12.03
C SER A 235 -14.06 4.99 -11.94
N LEU A 236 -14.78 5.46 -10.91
CA LEU A 236 -16.22 5.22 -10.76
C LEU A 236 -17.00 5.85 -11.91
N LEU A 237 -16.70 7.09 -12.30
CA LEU A 237 -17.34 7.74 -13.44
C LEU A 237 -17.11 6.96 -14.75
N THR A 238 -15.90 6.42 -14.95
CA THR A 238 -15.59 5.58 -16.13
C THR A 238 -16.42 4.29 -16.11
N MET A 239 -16.46 3.59 -14.98
CA MET A 239 -17.25 2.36 -14.82
C MET A 239 -18.75 2.61 -14.95
N GLU A 240 -19.24 3.74 -14.45
CA GLU A 240 -20.63 4.15 -14.62
C GLU A 240 -20.96 4.42 -16.09
N ASN A 241 -20.09 5.13 -16.81
CA ASN A 241 -20.27 5.37 -18.24
C ASN A 241 -20.29 4.05 -19.03
N GLU A 242 -19.40 3.10 -18.73
CA GLU A 242 -19.40 1.77 -19.36
C GLU A 242 -20.68 0.99 -19.02
N ARG A 243 -21.11 0.99 -17.76
CA ARG A 243 -22.36 0.36 -17.32
C ARG A 243 -23.56 0.95 -18.05
N ASP A 244 -23.65 2.28 -18.13
CA ASP A 244 -24.76 3.00 -18.75
C ASP A 244 -24.72 2.84 -20.29
N TYR A 245 -23.52 2.71 -20.89
CA TYR A 245 -23.30 2.34 -22.29
C TYR A 245 -23.88 0.97 -22.63
N TYR A 246 -23.63 -0.05 -21.81
CA TYR A 246 -24.18 -1.40 -22.01
C TYR A 246 -25.67 -1.48 -21.66
N TYR A 247 -26.11 -0.81 -20.60
CA TYR A 247 -27.51 -0.77 -20.19
C TYR A 247 -28.39 -0.21 -21.30
N ARG A 248 -28.01 0.94 -21.91
CA ARG A 248 -28.74 1.53 -23.04
C ARG A 248 -28.88 0.55 -24.21
N ARG A 249 -27.80 -0.15 -24.58
CA ARG A 249 -27.82 -1.15 -25.68
C ARG A 249 -28.71 -2.33 -25.38
N LEU A 250 -28.63 -2.88 -24.16
CA LEU A 250 -29.49 -3.98 -23.74
C LEU A 250 -30.95 -3.54 -23.69
N LYS A 251 -31.24 -2.31 -23.27
CA LYS A 251 -32.60 -1.74 -23.29
C LYS A 251 -33.14 -1.60 -24.70
N MET A 252 -32.33 -1.13 -25.65
CA MET A 252 -32.71 -1.07 -27.07
C MET A 252 -33.03 -2.46 -27.63
N ILE A 253 -32.25 -3.49 -27.25
CA ILE A 253 -32.51 -4.88 -27.63
C ILE A 253 -33.80 -5.38 -27.00
N GLU A 254 -34.03 -5.12 -25.71
CA GLU A 254 -35.27 -5.50 -25.01
C GLU A 254 -36.52 -4.93 -25.69
N ILE A 255 -36.49 -3.63 -26.03
CA ILE A 255 -37.58 -2.97 -26.78
C ILE A 255 -37.76 -3.65 -28.14
N MET A 256 -36.67 -3.83 -28.89
CA MET A 256 -36.72 -4.50 -30.20
C MET A 256 -37.32 -5.90 -30.11
N MET A 257 -37.02 -6.66 -29.05
CA MET A 257 -37.58 -8.00 -28.85
C MET A 257 -39.05 -7.97 -28.44
N THR A 258 -39.49 -6.94 -27.72
CA THR A 258 -40.88 -6.78 -27.28
C THR A 258 -41.82 -6.47 -28.45
N ASP A 259 -41.33 -5.76 -29.48
CA ASP A 259 -42.10 -5.40 -30.67
C ASP A 259 -42.25 -6.55 -31.69
N LEU A 260 -41.49 -7.64 -31.53
CA LEU A 260 -41.56 -8.81 -32.41
C LEU A 260 -42.81 -9.66 -32.09
N LYS A 261 -43.60 -9.99 -33.11
CA LYS A 261 -44.67 -11.00 -32.98
C LYS A 261 -44.06 -12.39 -32.83
N GLU A 262 -44.75 -13.34 -32.20
CA GLU A 262 -44.26 -14.71 -31.90
C GLU A 262 -43.61 -15.43 -33.10
N ASP A 263 -44.09 -15.19 -34.33
CA ASP A 263 -43.58 -15.82 -35.56
C ASP A 263 -42.50 -14.98 -36.29
N SER A 264 -42.06 -13.87 -35.72
CA SER A 264 -41.09 -12.97 -36.36
C SER A 264 -39.67 -13.51 -36.21
N GLN A 265 -38.89 -13.51 -37.29
CA GLN A 265 -37.48 -13.86 -37.21
C GLN A 265 -36.67 -12.74 -36.55
N ILE A 266 -35.83 -13.12 -35.59
CA ILE A 266 -34.86 -12.20 -34.97
C ILE A 266 -33.73 -11.91 -35.97
N GLU A 267 -33.63 -10.67 -36.42
CA GLU A 267 -32.56 -10.23 -37.31
C GLU A 267 -31.27 -9.97 -36.52
N ALA A 268 -30.38 -10.96 -36.44
CA ALA A 268 -29.09 -10.85 -35.74
C ALA A 268 -28.23 -9.65 -36.18
N GLY A 269 -28.40 -9.17 -37.42
CA GLY A 269 -27.72 -7.97 -37.92
C GLY A 269 -28.13 -6.69 -37.17
N LYS A 270 -29.41 -6.54 -36.80
CA LYS A 270 -29.90 -5.40 -36.03
C LYS A 270 -29.32 -5.39 -34.61
N ILE A 271 -29.28 -6.55 -33.96
CA ILE A 271 -28.66 -6.71 -32.63
C ILE A 271 -27.17 -6.35 -32.68
N LYS A 272 -26.45 -6.82 -33.71
CA LYS A 272 -25.02 -6.51 -33.87
C LYS A 272 -24.79 -5.01 -34.09
N LYS A 273 -25.68 -4.32 -34.83
CA LYS A 273 -25.64 -2.86 -34.97
C LYS A 273 -25.80 -2.19 -33.60
N ILE A 274 -26.80 -2.57 -32.81
CA ILE A 274 -26.99 -2.00 -31.45
C ILE A 274 -25.76 -2.22 -30.55
N LEU A 275 -25.20 -3.43 -30.54
CA LEU A 275 -24.10 -3.78 -29.62
C LEU A 275 -22.76 -3.13 -29.95
N TYR A 276 -22.43 -2.94 -31.22
CA TYR A 276 -21.07 -2.60 -31.66
C TYR A 276 -20.96 -1.28 -32.42
N THR A 277 -22.08 -0.62 -32.71
CA THR A 277 -22.05 0.71 -33.32
C THR A 277 -21.77 1.76 -32.26
N ASP A 278 -20.88 2.72 -32.56
CA ASP A 278 -20.57 3.85 -31.68
C ASP A 278 -21.84 4.71 -31.44
N ASP A 279 -21.96 5.31 -30.26
CA ASP A 279 -23.16 6.10 -29.88
C ASP A 279 -23.48 7.21 -30.90
N ASP A 280 -22.45 7.81 -31.50
CA ASP A 280 -22.57 8.84 -32.55
C ASP A 280 -23.36 8.37 -33.78
N GLN A 281 -23.31 7.06 -34.07
CA GLN A 281 -24.02 6.45 -35.19
C GLN A 281 -25.41 5.92 -34.80
N LEU A 282 -25.67 5.68 -33.51
CA LEU A 282 -26.99 5.26 -33.02
C LEU A 282 -27.94 6.44 -32.78
N ASN A 283 -27.40 7.60 -32.38
CA ASN A 283 -28.18 8.82 -32.11
C ASN A 283 -28.78 9.48 -33.36
N GLY A 284 -28.49 8.98 -34.57
CA GLY A 284 -29.09 9.44 -35.82
C GLY A 284 -30.54 8.99 -36.05
N GLU A 285 -31.03 8.04 -35.26
CA GLU A 285 -32.40 7.52 -35.35
C GLU A 285 -33.20 7.85 -34.07
N GLY A 286 -33.47 9.14 -33.86
CA GLY A 286 -34.73 9.69 -33.32
C GLY A 286 -35.30 9.25 -31.97
N ASN A 287 -34.70 8.31 -31.23
CA ASN A 287 -35.29 7.81 -30.00
C ASN A 287 -34.61 8.43 -28.78
N ASP A 288 -35.31 9.43 -28.24
CA ASP A 288 -35.15 10.01 -26.91
C ASP A 288 -35.43 8.92 -25.85
N TYR A 289 -34.45 8.03 -25.64
CA TYR A 289 -34.50 7.07 -24.55
C TYR A 289 -33.99 7.77 -23.29
N THR A 290 -34.88 8.55 -22.67
CA THR A 290 -34.62 9.20 -21.40
C THR A 290 -34.23 8.16 -20.35
N HIS A 291 -33.12 8.43 -19.70
CA HIS A 291 -32.57 7.67 -18.59
C HIS A 291 -33.60 7.66 -17.43
N GLU A 292 -34.40 6.61 -17.29
CA GLU A 292 -34.99 6.32 -15.99
C GLU A 292 -33.85 5.88 -15.08
N ASP A 293 -33.32 6.86 -14.36
CA ASP A 293 -32.24 6.74 -13.39
C ASP A 293 -32.58 5.69 -12.33
N ALA A 294 -32.16 4.44 -12.55
CA ALA A 294 -31.95 3.51 -11.43
C ALA A 294 -30.92 4.08 -10.42
N LYS A 295 -30.12 5.07 -10.85
CA LYS A 295 -29.18 5.84 -10.04
C LYS A 295 -29.89 6.78 -9.06
N THR A 296 -30.97 7.46 -9.44
CA THR A 296 -31.79 8.25 -8.50
C THR A 296 -32.48 7.31 -7.53
N LEU A 297 -32.98 6.15 -7.95
CA LEU A 297 -33.65 5.25 -7.00
C LEU A 297 -32.74 4.72 -5.86
N ILE A 298 -31.44 4.52 -6.09
CA ILE A 298 -30.51 4.04 -5.06
C ILE A 298 -29.97 5.21 -4.24
N ILE A 299 -29.69 6.35 -4.86
CA ILE A 299 -29.24 7.55 -4.16
C ILE A 299 -30.39 8.12 -3.31
N ASP A 300 -31.60 8.17 -3.84
CA ASP A 300 -32.80 8.59 -3.11
C ASP A 300 -33.16 7.57 -2.04
N LYS A 301 -33.10 6.25 -2.28
CA LYS A 301 -33.30 5.29 -1.16
C LYS A 301 -32.26 5.43 -0.07
N LYS A 302 -31.00 5.68 -0.43
CA LYS A 302 -29.93 5.83 0.57
C LYS A 302 -30.00 7.21 1.24
N LEU A 303 -30.45 8.25 0.55
CA LEU A 303 -30.72 9.57 1.11
C LEU A 303 -32.01 9.61 1.91
N GLU A 304 -32.99 8.76 1.63
CA GLU A 304 -34.22 8.58 2.41
C GLU A 304 -33.94 7.74 3.66
N ASP A 305 -33.17 6.65 3.58
CA ASP A 305 -32.75 5.87 4.76
C ASP A 305 -31.71 6.62 5.62
N SER A 306 -30.88 7.49 5.02
CA SER A 306 -30.00 8.41 5.77
C SER A 306 -30.69 9.72 6.15
N GLY A 307 -31.89 9.96 5.60
CA GLY A 307 -32.59 11.25 5.61
C GLY A 307 -33.17 11.64 6.95
N SER A 308 -33.29 10.69 7.88
CA SER A 308 -33.63 11.01 9.28
C SER A 308 -32.44 11.51 10.11
N VAL A 309 -31.20 11.41 9.60
CA VAL A 309 -29.99 11.82 10.32
C VAL A 309 -29.34 13.08 9.72
N PHE A 310 -29.63 13.43 8.46
CA PHE A 310 -28.98 14.59 7.80
C PHE A 310 -29.87 15.84 7.60
N HIS A 311 -31.09 15.86 8.13
CA HIS A 311 -31.85 17.11 8.27
C HIS A 311 -31.53 17.78 9.63
N ASN A 312 -30.36 18.43 9.74
CA ASN A 312 -30.13 19.55 10.68
C ASN A 312 -28.73 20.23 10.61
N GLU A 313 -27.81 19.82 9.75
CA GLU A 313 -26.42 20.33 9.87
C GLU A 313 -26.12 21.67 9.19
N GLU A 314 -27.06 22.30 8.46
CA GLU A 314 -26.82 23.64 7.85
C GLU A 314 -27.06 24.84 8.80
N ARG A 315 -27.24 24.63 10.10
CA ARG A 315 -27.28 25.75 11.07
C ARG A 315 -26.46 25.55 12.35
N GLU A 316 -25.63 24.53 12.44
CA GLU A 316 -24.82 24.29 13.65
C GLU A 316 -23.40 24.89 13.64
N GLY A 317 -23.02 25.58 12.56
CA GLY A 317 -21.73 26.27 12.43
C GLY A 317 -21.50 27.45 13.39
N ASP A 318 -22.53 27.98 14.06
CA ASP A 318 -22.39 29.02 15.09
C ASP A 318 -22.50 28.48 16.52
N LYS A 319 -22.83 27.19 16.72
CA LYS A 319 -23.05 26.61 18.06
C LYS A 319 -21.76 26.22 18.77
N TYR A 320 -20.65 26.14 18.03
CA TYR A 320 -19.32 25.79 18.53
C TYR A 320 -18.30 26.92 18.32
N LYS A 321 -18.75 28.18 18.22
CA LYS A 321 -17.84 29.32 18.39
C LYS A 321 -17.41 29.37 19.84
N ILE A 322 -16.19 28.89 20.08
CA ILE A 322 -15.48 29.12 21.33
C ILE A 322 -15.31 30.64 21.45
N ASP A 323 -15.89 31.25 22.48
CA ASP A 323 -15.71 32.68 22.75
C ASP A 323 -14.22 32.92 23.01
N GLU A 324 -13.55 33.71 22.17
CA GLU A 324 -12.12 34.02 22.33
C GLU A 324 -11.81 34.59 23.72
N LYS A 325 -12.79 35.25 24.35
CA LYS A 325 -12.67 35.75 25.73
C LYS A 325 -12.75 34.65 26.78
N GLU A 326 -13.41 33.52 26.49
CA GLU A 326 -13.46 32.35 27.37
C GLU A 326 -12.16 31.53 27.29
N ILE A 327 -11.52 31.50 26.11
CA ILE A 327 -10.14 30.98 25.96
C ILE A 327 -9.16 31.78 26.80
N GLU A 328 -9.18 33.12 26.75
CA GLU A 328 -8.29 33.95 27.57
C GLU A 328 -8.54 33.79 29.07
N LYS A 329 -9.78 33.52 29.48
CA LYS A 329 -10.15 33.26 30.88
C LYS A 329 -9.69 31.90 31.37
N LEU A 330 -9.72 30.88 30.50
CA LEU A 330 -9.18 29.56 30.82
C LEU A 330 -7.65 29.56 30.83
N LEU A 331 -7.01 30.34 29.96
CA LEU A 331 -5.55 30.51 29.97
C LEU A 331 -5.01 31.32 31.15
N HIS A 332 -5.81 32.19 31.78
CA HIS A 332 -5.42 32.89 33.00
C HIS A 332 -5.71 32.13 34.30
N ASN A 333 -6.47 31.03 34.24
CA ASN A 333 -6.82 30.22 35.42
C ASN A 333 -6.02 28.92 35.54
N THR A 334 -5.00 28.69 34.70
CA THR A 334 -4.12 27.54 34.83
C THR A 334 -3.02 27.77 35.86
N ASP A 335 -3.42 27.89 37.13
CA ASP A 335 -2.57 27.68 38.32
C ASP A 335 -2.91 26.32 39.00
N PHE A 336 -3.53 25.39 38.26
CA PHE A 336 -4.15 24.19 38.83
C PHE A 336 -3.27 22.92 38.86
N LEU A 337 -1.93 23.03 38.89
CA LEU A 337 -1.06 21.84 38.96
C LEU A 337 0.06 21.93 40.01
N ASP A 338 -0.17 22.69 41.08
CA ASP A 338 0.77 22.79 42.21
C ASP A 338 0.12 22.22 43.48
N GLU A 339 -0.26 20.93 43.49
CA GLU A 339 -0.75 20.27 44.71
C GLU A 339 -0.79 18.73 44.63
N THR A 340 0.31 18.06 44.22
CA THR A 340 0.50 16.63 44.55
C THR A 340 1.98 16.28 44.73
N GLU A 341 2.62 16.81 45.77
CA GLU A 341 3.76 16.18 46.42
C GLU A 341 3.34 15.81 47.84
N THR A 342 3.07 14.52 48.09
CA THR A 342 3.23 13.81 49.37
C THR A 342 2.61 12.41 49.22
N PHE A 343 3.40 11.42 48.79
CA PHE A 343 3.47 10.06 49.34
C PHE A 343 4.53 9.22 48.63
#